data_AF-A0A1L6JEP3-F1
#
_entry.id   AF-A0A1L6JEP3-F1
#
_cell.length_a   1.000
_cell.length_b   1.000
_cell.length_c   1.000
_cell.angle_alpha   90.00
_cell.angle_beta   90.00
_cell.angle_gamma   90.00
#
_symmetry.space_group_name_H-M   'P 1'
#
loop_
_entity.id
_entity.type
_entity.pdbx_description
1 polymer ?
#
loop_
_entity_poly.entity_id
_entity_poly.type
_entity_poly.pdbx_seq_one_letter_code
_entity_poly.pdbx_strand_id
1 'polypeptide(L)'
;MPAKESALARIETFSPASIDSLRQGRLEDPRTPDLMIEVLPSGRKVWKYERRLAGDGALIRRTLGRFPTHRMSDAREWAAALNDQVETGIDVRQLPRREAQGIFDAFSSKASLNQSAS
;
A
#
# COMPACT_ATOMS: atom_id res chain seq x y z
N MET A 1 -25.94 -8.59 14.57
CA MET A 1 -24.64 -9.08 14.07
C MET A 1 -24.84 -9.64 12.66
N PRO A 2 -24.36 -8.96 11.61
CA PRO A 2 -23.62 -9.67 10.57
C PRO A 2 -22.49 -8.80 9.99
N ALA A 3 -21.25 -8.98 10.47
CA ALA A 3 -20.07 -8.31 9.92
C ALA A 3 -19.25 -9.21 8.98
N LYS A 4 -19.58 -10.51 8.87
CA LYS A 4 -18.77 -11.49 8.13
C LYS A 4 -19.07 -11.54 6.62
N GLU A 5 -20.30 -11.27 6.18
CA GLU A 5 -20.67 -11.43 4.76
C GLU A 5 -20.16 -10.27 3.88
N SER A 6 -20.09 -9.05 4.43
CA SER A 6 -19.65 -7.85 3.71
C SER A 6 -18.16 -7.82 3.38
N ALA A 7 -17.34 -8.61 4.09
CA ALA A 7 -15.90 -8.68 3.86
C ALA A 7 -15.57 -9.50 2.60
N LEU A 8 -16.26 -10.62 2.37
CA LEU A 8 -16.01 -11.50 1.21
C LEU A 8 -16.34 -10.81 -0.12
N ALA A 9 -17.47 -10.10 -0.22
CA ALA A 9 -17.84 -9.35 -1.43
C ALA A 9 -16.88 -8.20 -1.78
N ARG A 10 -16.24 -7.58 -0.76
CA ARG A 10 -15.21 -6.56 -0.98
C ARG A 10 -13.87 -7.18 -1.41
N ILE A 11 -13.54 -8.37 -0.89
CA ILE A 11 -12.33 -9.12 -1.26
C ILE A 11 -12.38 -9.56 -2.73
N GLU A 12 -13.54 -9.95 -3.26
CA GLU A 12 -13.69 -10.27 -4.69
C GLU A 12 -13.48 -9.04 -5.60
N THR A 13 -13.87 -7.86 -5.11
CA THR A 13 -13.66 -6.59 -5.83
C THR A 13 -12.16 -6.23 -5.91
N PHE A 14 -11.34 -6.66 -4.96
CA PHE A 14 -9.89 -6.39 -4.93
C PHE A 14 -9.06 -7.63 -5.32
N SER A 15 -9.15 -8.00 -6.60
CA SER A 15 -8.42 -9.13 -7.20
C SER A 15 -7.44 -8.64 -8.29
N PRO A 16 -6.43 -9.44 -8.69
CA PRO A 16 -5.57 -9.09 -9.82
C PRO A 16 -6.36 -8.73 -11.09
N ALA A 17 -7.43 -9.48 -11.38
CA ALA A 17 -8.28 -9.22 -12.54
C ALA A 17 -9.02 -7.87 -12.45
N SER A 18 -9.52 -7.51 -11.26
CA SER A 18 -10.16 -6.21 -11.03
C SER A 18 -9.16 -5.07 -11.16
N ILE A 19 -7.92 -5.25 -10.68
CA ILE A 19 -6.83 -4.29 -10.81
C ILE A 19 -6.40 -4.14 -12.28
N ASP A 20 -6.28 -5.25 -13.01
CA ASP A 20 -5.98 -5.25 -14.43
C ASP A 20 -7.06 -4.54 -15.24
N SER A 21 -8.32 -4.74 -14.86
CA SER A 21 -9.48 -4.11 -15.49
C SER A 21 -9.69 -2.66 -15.06
N LEU A 22 -9.05 -2.20 -13.98
CA LEU A 22 -9.12 -0.81 -13.53
C LEU A 22 -8.55 0.13 -14.60
N ARG A 23 -9.35 1.11 -15.03
CA ARG A 23 -8.98 2.11 -16.05
C ARG A 23 -8.84 3.52 -15.49
N GLN A 24 -9.52 3.81 -14.38
CA GLN A 24 -9.54 5.11 -13.72
C GLN A 24 -9.94 4.95 -12.25
N GLY A 25 -9.64 5.97 -11.44
CA GLY A 25 -10.00 5.99 -10.02
C GLY A 25 -9.05 5.14 -9.17
N ARG A 26 -9.57 4.66 -8.03
CA ARG A 26 -8.81 3.89 -7.04
C ARG A 26 -9.61 2.70 -6.52
N LEU A 27 -8.91 1.64 -6.15
CA LEU A 27 -9.47 0.50 -5.41
C LEU A 27 -8.75 0.39 -4.08
N GLU A 28 -9.49 0.24 -2.99
CA GLU A 28 -8.97 0.09 -1.64
C GLU A 28 -8.84 -1.41 -1.30
N ASP A 29 -7.73 -1.79 -0.65
CA ASP A 29 -7.51 -3.17 -0.25
C ASP A 29 -8.32 -3.50 1.02
N PRO A 30 -9.28 -4.42 0.96
CA PRO A 30 -10.07 -4.78 2.14
C PRO A 30 -9.28 -5.61 3.16
N ARG A 31 -8.14 -6.20 2.79
CA ARG A 31 -7.32 -7.02 3.70
C ARG A 31 -6.27 -6.20 4.45
N THR A 32 -5.80 -5.12 3.83
CA THR A 32 -4.78 -4.26 4.41
C THR A 32 -5.34 -2.84 4.44
N PRO A 33 -5.80 -2.36 5.61
CA PRO A 33 -6.31 -1.00 5.73
C PRO A 33 -5.21 -0.01 5.30
N ASP A 34 -5.65 1.16 4.82
CA ASP A 34 -4.79 2.24 4.35
C ASP A 34 -4.01 1.94 3.05
N LEU A 35 -4.11 0.73 2.49
CA LEU A 35 -3.54 0.37 1.17
C LEU A 35 -4.59 0.51 0.07
N MET A 36 -4.19 1.08 -1.07
CA MET A 36 -5.02 1.18 -2.27
C MET A 36 -4.17 1.13 -3.54
N ILE A 37 -4.81 0.85 -4.68
CA ILE A 37 -4.23 1.02 -6.01
C ILE A 37 -4.97 2.12 -6.74
N GLU A 38 -4.22 3.07 -7.30
CA GLU A 38 -4.74 4.24 -8.01
C GLU A 38 -4.25 4.23 -9.46
N VAL A 39 -5.13 4.56 -10.40
CA VAL A 39 -4.75 4.86 -11.78
C VAL A 39 -4.45 6.35 -11.89
N LEU A 40 -3.20 6.69 -12.19
CA LEU A 40 -2.78 8.05 -12.46
C LEU A 40 -3.42 8.58 -13.76
N PRO A 41 -3.48 9.91 -13.97
CA PRO A 41 -3.96 10.50 -15.24
C PRO A 41 -3.21 9.98 -16.49
N SER A 42 -1.98 9.50 -16.30
CA SER A 42 -1.17 8.86 -17.35
C SER A 42 -1.62 7.42 -17.70
N GLY A 43 -2.65 6.89 -17.05
CA GLY A 43 -3.09 5.49 -17.16
C GLY A 43 -2.24 4.48 -16.38
N ARG A 44 -1.17 4.93 -15.72
CA ARG A 44 -0.28 4.08 -14.92
C ARG A 44 -0.92 3.75 -13.57
N LYS A 45 -0.82 2.48 -13.16
CA LYS A 45 -1.33 2.01 -11.87
C LYS A 45 -0.23 2.06 -10.82
N VAL A 46 -0.54 2.65 -9.68
CA VAL A 46 0.39 2.81 -8.56
C VAL A 46 -0.24 2.37 -7.26
N TRP A 47 0.55 1.70 -6.43
CA TRP A 47 0.19 1.37 -5.06
C TRP A 47 0.34 2.62 -4.20
N LYS A 48 -0.71 2.98 -3.49
CA LYS A 48 -0.79 4.13 -2.59
C LYS A 48 -1.08 3.65 -1.19
N TYR A 49 -0.42 4.27 -0.23
CA TYR A 49 -0.68 4.08 1.18
C TYR A 49 -1.10 5.41 1.79
N GLU A 50 -2.29 5.46 2.39
CA GLU A 50 -2.84 6.64 3.03
C GLU A 50 -3.32 6.30 4.44
N ARG A 51 -2.52 6.63 5.47
CA ARG A 51 -2.91 6.41 6.87
C ARG A 51 -3.01 7.71 7.63
N ARG A 52 -4.02 7.83 8.48
CA ARG A 52 -4.13 8.91 9.47
C ARG A 52 -3.40 8.49 10.75
N LEU A 53 -2.49 9.35 11.22
CA LEU A 53 -1.83 9.16 12.51
C LEU A 53 -2.81 9.42 13.66
N ALA A 54 -2.79 8.54 14.65
CA ALA A 54 -3.51 8.75 15.90
C ALA A 54 -2.76 9.81 16.72
N GLY A 55 -3.46 10.90 17.09
CA GLY A 55 -2.86 12.02 17.82
C GLY A 55 -3.15 13.35 17.13
N ASP A 56 -2.33 13.72 16.15
CA ASP A 56 -2.44 15.01 15.44
C ASP A 56 -3.40 14.96 14.22
N GLY A 57 -3.91 13.77 13.88
CA GLY A 57 -4.79 13.56 12.72
C GLY A 57 -4.09 13.72 11.38
N ALA A 58 -2.77 13.78 11.35
CA ALA A 58 -2.03 13.99 10.12
C ALA A 58 -2.15 12.81 9.16
N LEU A 59 -2.24 13.13 7.87
CA LEU A 59 -2.39 12.14 6.81
C LEU A 59 -1.03 11.83 6.19
N ILE A 60 -0.54 10.61 6.39
CA ILE A 60 0.62 10.07 5.69
C ILE A 60 0.14 9.54 4.34
N ARG A 61 0.59 10.17 3.25
CA ARG A 61 0.40 9.68 1.88
C ARG A 61 1.72 9.21 1.30
N ARG A 62 1.79 7.96 0.82
CA ARG A 62 2.99 7.39 0.19
C ARG A 62 2.63 6.58 -1.05
N THR A 63 3.56 6.50 -1.98
CA THR A 63 3.44 5.63 -3.17
C THR A 63 4.42 4.49 -2.99
N LEU A 64 3.90 3.26 -2.92
CA LEU A 64 4.70 2.08 -2.59
C LEU A 64 5.29 1.38 -3.82
N GLY A 65 4.79 1.67 -5.01
CA GLY A 65 5.28 1.05 -6.23
C GLY A 65 4.32 1.17 -7.41
N ARG A 66 4.71 0.61 -8.54
CA ARG A 66 3.89 0.53 -9.76
C ARG A 66 3.41 -0.90 -9.98
N PHE A 67 2.18 -1.04 -10.44
CA PHE A 67 1.67 -2.29 -10.98
C PHE A 67 1.86 -2.28 -12.52
N PRO A 68 2.24 -3.40 -13.16
CA PRO A 68 2.41 -4.76 -12.62
C PRO A 68 3.80 -5.08 -12.05
N THR A 69 4.75 -4.12 -12.06
CA THR A 69 6.13 -4.34 -11.56
C THR A 69 6.17 -4.87 -10.12
N HIS A 70 5.29 -4.37 -9.26
CA HIS A 70 5.10 -4.86 -7.90
C HIS A 70 3.71 -5.45 -7.77
N ARG A 71 3.64 -6.67 -7.23
CA ARG A 71 2.39 -7.41 -7.07
C ARG A 71 1.65 -6.94 -5.82
N MET A 72 0.39 -7.37 -5.72
CA MET A 72 -0.46 -7.10 -4.56
C MET A 72 0.14 -7.62 -3.25
N SER A 73 0.81 -8.79 -3.26
CA SER A 73 1.52 -9.35 -2.10
C SER A 73 2.56 -8.38 -1.56
N ASP A 74 3.39 -7.84 -2.45
CA ASP A 74 4.50 -6.97 -2.08
C ASP A 74 3.96 -5.66 -1.49
N ALA A 75 2.94 -5.09 -2.12
CA ALA A 75 2.27 -3.88 -1.64
C ALA A 75 1.64 -4.08 -0.24
N ARG A 76 1.07 -5.26 0.03
CA ARG A 76 0.52 -5.61 1.35
C ARG A 76 1.59 -5.75 2.41
N GLU A 77 2.71 -6.41 2.10
CA GLU A 77 3.83 -6.56 3.02
C GLU A 77 4.40 -5.20 3.43
N TRP A 78 4.56 -4.28 2.47
CA TRP A 78 5.04 -2.92 2.78
C TRP A 78 4.05 -2.10 3.58
N ALA A 79 2.77 -2.16 3.25
CA ALA A 79 1.74 -1.47 4.00
C ALA A 79 1.62 -2.02 5.43
N ALA A 80 1.73 -3.33 5.63
CA ALA A 80 1.78 -3.95 6.95
C ALA A 80 3.00 -3.47 7.75
N ALA A 81 4.19 -3.44 7.14
CA ALA A 81 5.40 -2.95 7.80
C ALA A 81 5.33 -1.44 8.15
N LEU A 82 4.67 -0.64 7.31
CA LEU A 82 4.38 0.77 7.62
C LEU A 82 3.35 0.89 8.74
N ASN A 83 2.38 -0.02 8.78
CA ASN A 83 1.37 -0.04 9.82
C ASN A 83 1.97 -0.32 11.19
N ASP A 84 2.82 -1.33 11.29
CA ASP A 84 3.53 -1.69 12.52
C ASP A 84 4.38 -0.53 13.02
N GLN A 85 5.09 0.18 12.13
CA GLN A 85 5.90 1.34 12.52
C GLN A 85 5.06 2.48 13.09
N VAL A 86 3.94 2.80 12.46
CA VAL A 86 3.00 3.80 12.96
C VAL A 86 2.44 3.39 14.33
N GLU A 87 2.12 2.11 14.52
CA GLU A 87 1.61 1.59 15.80
C GLU A 87 2.65 1.59 16.91
N THR A 88 3.93 1.38 16.59
CA THR A 88 5.04 1.53 17.54
C THR A 88 5.37 2.99 17.88
N GLY A 89 4.61 3.96 17.34
CA GLY A 89 4.79 5.39 17.62
C GLY A 89 5.93 6.05 16.85
N ILE A 90 6.47 5.38 15.83
CA ILE A 90 7.49 5.97 14.95
C ILE A 90 6.78 6.91 13.98
N ASP A 91 6.87 8.21 14.24
CA ASP A 91 6.45 9.22 13.27
C ASP A 91 7.50 9.35 12.16
N VAL A 92 7.27 8.62 11.07
CA VAL A 92 8.14 8.59 9.88
C VAL A 92 8.31 9.98 9.22
N ARG A 93 7.56 11.01 9.64
CA ARG A 93 7.76 12.40 9.21
C ARG A 93 8.86 13.12 9.99
N GLN A 94 9.07 12.73 11.25
CA GLN A 94 10.12 13.30 12.11
C GLN A 94 11.49 12.73 11.78
N LEU A 95 11.53 11.61 11.05
CA LEU A 95 12.78 11.05 10.55
C LEU A 95 13.38 11.98 9.48
N PRO A 96 14.67 12.33 9.58
CA PRO A 96 15.42 13.00 8.53
C PRO A 96 15.12 12.38 7.16
N ARG A 97 14.97 13.21 6.12
CA ARG A 97 14.63 12.76 4.76
C ARG A 97 15.50 11.59 4.27
N ARG A 98 16.77 11.51 4.70
CA ARG A 98 17.67 10.39 4.38
C ARG A 98 17.26 9.07 5.04
N GLU A 99 16.77 9.10 6.27
CA GLU A 99 16.31 7.92 7.00
C GLU A 99 14.94 7.49 6.50
N ALA A 100 14.02 8.43 6.29
CA ALA A 100 12.73 8.14 5.68
C ALA A 100 12.89 7.57 4.25
N GLN A 101 13.85 8.08 3.48
CA GLN A 101 14.20 7.56 2.16
C GLN A 101 14.91 6.20 2.25
N GLY A 102 15.83 6.01 3.19
CA GLY A 102 16.55 4.74 3.38
C GLY A 102 15.64 3.60 3.84
N ILE A 103 14.65 3.88 4.69
CA ILE A 103 13.60 2.94 5.07
C ILE A 103 12.80 2.55 3.82
N PHE A 104 12.38 3.53 3.03
CA PHE A 104 11.66 3.29 1.78
C PHE A 104 12.50 2.50 0.75
N ASP A 105 13.76 2.86 0.58
CA ASP A 105 14.69 2.21 -0.33
C ASP A 105 15.00 0.78 0.14
N ALA A 106 15.04 0.52 1.45
CA ALA A 106 15.18 -0.83 1.99
C ALA A 106 13.95 -1.70 1.68
N PHE A 107 12.74 -1.14 1.76
CA PHE A 107 11.50 -1.84 1.38
C PHE A 107 11.42 -2.08 -0.13
N SER A 108 11.79 -1.08 -0.94
CA SER A 108 11.84 -1.14 -2.40
C SER A 108 12.96 -2.07 -2.92
N SER A 109 14.11 -2.12 -2.23
CA SER A 109 15.26 -2.97 -2.59
C SER A 109 14.99 -4.44 -2.31
N LYS A 110 14.31 -4.78 -1.20
CA LYS A 110 13.78 -6.15 -0.98
C LYS A 110 12.85 -6.61 -2.11
N ALA A 111 12.09 -5.70 -2.70
CA ALA A 111 11.23 -5.97 -3.86
C ALA A 111 12.02 -6.41 -5.10
N SER A 112 13.19 -5.82 -5.32
CA SER A 112 14.04 -6.12 -6.47
C SER A 112 14.76 -7.46 -6.32
N LEU A 113 15.01 -7.91 -5.08
CA LEU A 113 15.71 -9.17 -4.79
C LEU A 113 14.80 -10.40 -4.91
N ASN A 114 13.52 -10.29 -4.54
CA ASN A 114 12.53 -11.37 -4.71
C ASN A 114 12.06 -11.56 -6.16
N GLN A 115 12.44 -10.68 -7.10
CA GLN A 115 12.10 -10.80 -8.53
C GLN A 115 13.09 -11.67 -9.32
N SER A 116 14.19 -12.12 -8.72
CA SER A 116 15.18 -13.00 -9.36
C SER A 116 15.00 -14.49 -9.04
N ALA A 117 13.95 -14.84 -8.29
CA ALA A 117 13.66 -16.22 -7.90
C ALA A 117 12.23 -16.61 -8.31
N SER A 118 11.97 -16.73 -9.62
CA SER A 118 10.85 -17.51 -10.20
C SER A 118 11.12 -17.77 -11.67
#